data_AF-M6A7R9-F1
#
_entry.id   AF-M6A7R9-F1
#
_cell.length_a   1.000
_cell.length_b   1.000
_cell.length_c   1.000
_cell.angle_alpha   90.00
_cell.angle_beta   90.00
_cell.angle_gamma   90.00
#
_symmetry.space_group_name_H-M   'P 1'
#
loop_
_entity.id
_entity.type
_entity.pdbx_description
1 polymer ?
#
loop_
_entity_poly.entity_id
_entity_poly.type
_entity_poly.pdbx_seq_one_letter_code
_entity_poly.pdbx_strand_id
1 'polypeptide(L)' 'MSYEANSIELKHAEDLWIEHCERFLKRGSIPKRWNELPEYIKTERMKEYYIELKRRIESNERSN' A
#
# COMPACT_ATOMS: atom_id res chain seq x y z
N MET A 1 -18.84 14.20 -19.35
CA MET A 1 -18.04 14.63 -18.18
C MET A 1 -17.74 13.38 -17.37
N SER A 2 -16.53 12.84 -17.50
CA SER A 2 -16.20 11.45 -17.08
C SER A 2 -14.78 11.33 -16.53
N TYR A 3 -14.25 12.40 -15.94
CA TYR A 3 -12.91 12.47 -15.35
C TYR A 3 -12.93 12.33 -13.81
N GLU A 4 -14.09 12.47 -13.17
CA GLU A 4 -14.19 12.38 -11.71
C GLU A 4 -14.36 10.92 -11.22
N ALA A 5 -15.02 10.06 -12.01
CA ALA A 5 -15.27 8.67 -11.62
C ALA A 5 -13.97 7.85 -11.47
N ASN A 6 -13.03 8.04 -12.40
CA ASN A 6 -11.77 7.29 -12.43
C ASN A 6 -10.87 7.62 -11.23
N SER A 7 -10.87 8.89 -10.81
CA SER A 7 -10.14 9.38 -9.64
C SER A 7 -10.68 8.81 -8.33
N ILE A 8 -12.00 8.63 -8.23
CA ILE A 8 -12.67 8.05 -7.05
C ILE A 8 -12.37 6.55 -6.95
N GLU A 9 -12.42 5.82 -8.06
CA GLU A 9 -12.11 4.38 -8.10
C GLU A 9 -10.65 4.10 -7.73
N LEU A 10 -9.72 4.91 -8.23
CA LEU A 10 -8.31 4.79 -7.89
C LEU A 10 -8.06 5.03 -6.40
N LYS A 11 -8.64 6.11 -5.84
CA LYS A 11 -8.50 6.45 -4.43
C LYS A 11 -9.07 5.35 -3.54
N HIS A 12 -10.21 4.78 -3.91
CA HIS A 12 -10.81 3.66 -3.19
C HIS A 12 -9.93 2.41 -3.24
N ALA A 13 -9.36 2.09 -4.40
CA ALA A 13 -8.44 0.98 -4.54
C ALA A 13 -7.18 1.17 -3.68
N GLU A 14 -6.62 2.39 -3.61
CA GLU A 14 -5.47 2.71 -2.76
C GLU A 14 -5.79 2.48 -1.28
N ASP A 15 -6.92 3.01 -0.81
CA ASP A 15 -7.34 2.86 0.59
C ASP A 15 -7.55 1.38 0.96
N LEU A 16 -8.15 0.57 0.07
CA LEU A 16 -8.27 -0.88 0.28
C LEU A 16 -6.91 -1.57 0.39
N TRP A 17 -5.93 -1.16 -0.42
CA TRP A 17 -4.58 -1.71 -0.36
C TRP A 17 -3.83 -1.30 0.91
N ILE A 18 -4.00 -0.07 1.38
CA ILE A 18 -3.45 0.38 2.67
C ILE A 18 -4.05 -0.46 3.79
N GLU A 19 -5.38 -0.58 3.85
CA GLU A 19 -6.06 -1.36 4.88
C GLU A 19 -5.59 -2.82 4.86
N HIS A 20 -5.44 -3.40 3.66
CA HIS A 20 -4.90 -4.73 3.50
C HIS A 20 -3.50 -4.83 4.12
N CYS A 21 -2.56 -3.96 3.74
CA CYS A 21 -1.20 -3.97 4.28
C CYS A 21 -1.15 -3.83 5.81
N GLU A 22 -1.94 -2.91 6.38
CA GLU A 22 -2.04 -2.72 7.83
C GLU A 22 -2.58 -3.97 8.54
N ARG A 23 -3.55 -4.67 7.96
CA ARG A 23 -4.04 -5.95 8.53
C ARG A 23 -2.98 -7.04 8.50
N PHE A 24 -2.14 -7.10 7.47
CA PHE A 24 -1.00 -8.03 7.42
C PHE A 24 0.01 -7.71 8.52
N LEU A 25 0.40 -6.44 8.65
CA LEU A 25 1.32 -5.99 9.70
C LEU A 25 0.79 -6.31 11.10
N LYS A 26 -0.50 -6.05 11.37
CA LYS A 26 -1.15 -6.39 12.65
C LYS A 26 -1.12 -7.89 12.96
N ARG A 27 -1.12 -8.74 11.93
CA ARG A 27 -1.00 -10.20 12.06
C ARG A 27 0.45 -10.68 12.14
N GLY A 28 1.44 -9.78 12.12
CA GLY A 28 2.86 -10.13 12.05
C GLY A 28 3.28 -10.72 10.70
N SER A 29 2.45 -10.54 9.66
CA SER A 29 2.74 -11.00 8.31
C SER A 29 3.24 -9.84 7.45
N ILE A 30 4.16 -10.14 6.53
CA ILE A 30 4.71 -9.14 5.62
C ILE A 30 3.77 -9.03 4.39
N PRO A 31 3.24 -7.84 4.07
CA PRO A 31 2.45 -7.64 2.86
C PRO A 31 3.25 -7.91 1.58
N LYS A 32 2.56 -8.10 0.45
CA LYS A 32 3.19 -8.39 -0.86
C LYS A 32 4.21 -7.32 -1.24
N ARG A 33 5.18 -7.66 -2.10
CA ARG A 33 6.18 -6.70 -2.55
C ARG A 33 5.56 -5.69 -3.51
N TRP A 34 6.05 -4.44 -3.49
CA TRP A 34 5.66 -3.38 -4.43
C TRP A 34 5.66 -3.84 -5.90
N ASN A 35 6.68 -4.62 -6.29
CA ASN A 35 6.80 -5.12 -7.66
C ASN A 35 5.65 -6.05 -8.08
N GLU A 36 5.04 -6.77 -7.13
CA GLU A 36 3.94 -7.70 -7.37
C GLU A 36 2.58 -7.00 -7.43
N LEU A 37 2.53 -5.69 -7.14
CA LEU A 37 1.30 -4.93 -7.26
C LEU A 37 0.93 -4.67 -8.72
N PRO A 38 -0.37 -4.61 -9.04
CA PRO A 38 -0.85 -4.18 -10.35
C PRO A 38 -0.35 -2.77 -10.74
N GLU A 39 -0.13 -2.50 -12.02
CA GLU A 39 0.35 -1.18 -12.47
C GLU A 39 -0.66 -0.06 -12.19
N TYR A 40 -1.96 -0.34 -12.24
CA TYR A 40 -2.99 0.66 -11.97
C TYR A 40 -2.94 1.20 -10.53
N ILE A 41 -2.37 0.44 -9.58
CA ILE A 41 -2.24 0.86 -8.18
C ILE A 41 -0.87 1.45 -7.86
N LYS A 42 0.08 1.41 -8.80
CA LYS A 42 1.44 1.96 -8.64
C LYS A 42 1.46 3.48 -8.82
N THR A 43 0.59 4.16 -8.10
CA THR A 43 0.49 5.63 -8.05
C THR A 43 1.60 6.21 -7.17
N GLU A 44 1.81 7.52 -7.25
CA GLU A 44 2.75 8.22 -6.36
C GLU A 44 2.38 8.07 -4.89
N ARG A 45 1.10 8.23 -4.53
CA ARG A 45 0.59 8.05 -3.16
C ARG A 45 0.90 6.66 -2.61
N MET A 46 0.69 5.62 -3.42
CA MET A 46 0.98 4.24 -3.01
C MET A 46 2.47 3.97 -2.90
N LYS A 47 3.28 4.58 -3.76
CA LYS A 47 4.74 4.46 -3.71
C LYS A 47 5.29 5.07 -2.42
N GLU A 48 4.79 6.24 -2.02
CA GLU A 48 5.14 6.87 -0.74
C GLU A 48 4.75 5.98 0.44
N TYR A 49 3.51 5.46 0.45
CA TYR A 49 3.05 4.52 1.47
C TYR A 49 3.96 3.29 1.55
N TYR A 50 4.33 2.68 0.43
CA TYR A 50 5.20 1.50 0.43
C TYR A 50 6.63 1.78 0.90
N ILE A 51 7.15 2.97 0.66
CA ILE A 51 8.47 3.39 1.19
C ILE A 51 8.39 3.48 2.72
N GLU A 52 7.36 4.11 3.27
CA GLU A 52 7.13 4.16 4.71
C GLU A 52 6.90 2.76 5.30
N LEU A 53 6.07 1.95 4.66
CA LEU A 53 5.77 0.59 5.05
C LEU A 53 7.05 -0.25 5.16
N LYS A 54 7.93 -0.16 4.16
CA LYS A 54 9.23 -0.84 4.16
C LYS A 54 10.11 -0.38 5.33
N ARG A 55 10.20 0.93 5.57
CA ARG A 55 10.95 1.48 6.72
C ARG A 55 10.40 0.98 8.07
N ARG A 56 9.07 0.85 8.19
CA ARG A 56 8.41 0.31 9.40
C ARG A 56 8.75 -1.17 9.59
N ILE A 57 8.68 -1.97 8.52
CA ILE A 57 9.05 -3.39 8.57
C ILE A 57 10.52 -3.56 8.97
N GLU A 58 11.45 -2.85 8.32
CA GLU A 58 12.89 -2.89 8.65
C GLU A 58 13.17 -2.45 10.09
N SER A 59 12.41 -1.48 10.61
CA SER A 59 12.53 -1.02 12.01
C SER A 59 11.97 -2.03 13.01
N ASN A 60 10.90 -2.74 12.65
CA ASN A 60 10.29 -3.78 13.47
C ASN A 60 11.17 -5.05 13.52
N GLU A 61 11.82 -5.42 12.42
CA GLU A 61 12.78 -6.54 12.39
C GLU A 61 14.04 -6.27 13.22
N ARG A 62 14.46 -5.01 13.36
CA ARG A 62 15.60 -4.62 14.21
C ARG A 62 15.31 -4.62 15.71
N SER A 63 14.04 -4.68 16.10
CA SER A 63 13.61 -4.56 17.50
C SER A 63 13.32 -5.91 18.17
N ASN A 64 13.58 -7.03 17.49
CA ASN A 64 13.33 -8.39 17.96
C ASN A 64 14.61 -9.23 17.98
#